data_AF-A0AAU1PVD4-F1
#
_entry.id   AF-A0AAU1PVD4-F1
#
_cell.length_a   1.000
_cell.length_b   1.000
_cell.length_c   1.000
_cell.angle_alpha   90.00
_cell.angle_beta   90.00
_cell.angle_gamma   90.00
#
_symmetry.space_group_name_H-M   'P 1'
#
loop_
_entity.id
_entity.type
_entity.pdbx_description
1 polymer ?
#
loop_
_entity_poly.entity_id
_entity_poly.type
_entity_poly.pdbx_seq_one_letter_code
_entity_poly.pdbx_strand_id
1 'polypeptide(L)'
;MSIRKNLGLVGAGALLMLGSGVGLAPAASAASTGNGQAVSVAQNAQGQTKTEVASKSLDKSTGVKAVAKGDASTMASCWNGSTSGQYMYMTCSGNGYRVYIDCSNGYRYIFSTYYYGTFNHTMWCPSGTYAIWGGSIGG
;
A
#
# COMPACT_ATOMS: atom_id res chain seq x y z
N MET A 1 -22.39 -41.28 -1.01
CA MET A 1 -23.04 -40.08 -1.58
C MET A 1 -22.08 -39.44 -2.56
N SER A 2 -22.45 -39.43 -3.84
CA SER A 2 -21.66 -38.90 -4.95
C SER A 2 -22.44 -37.77 -5.59
N ILE A 3 -21.87 -36.56 -5.65
CA ILE A 3 -22.30 -35.52 -6.60
C ILE A 3 -21.04 -34.76 -7.04
N ARG A 4 -20.54 -35.10 -8.23
CA ARG A 4 -19.67 -34.25 -9.06
C ARG A 4 -20.60 -33.47 -10.01
N LYS A 5 -20.44 -32.14 -10.10
CA LYS A 5 -21.09 -31.25 -11.09
C LYS A 5 -20.09 -30.14 -11.45
N ASN A 6 -19.53 -30.15 -12.66
CA ASN A 6 -19.95 -29.41 -13.87
C ASN A 6 -19.44 -27.95 -13.86
N LEU A 7 -18.45 -27.60 -14.67
CA LEU A 7 -18.52 -27.12 -16.07
C LEU A 7 -19.18 -25.75 -16.26
N GLY A 8 -18.40 -24.84 -16.86
CA GLY A 8 -18.78 -23.59 -17.52
C GLY A 8 -17.50 -22.77 -17.69
N LEU A 9 -16.83 -22.66 -18.83
CA LEU A 9 -17.25 -22.40 -20.23
C LEU A 9 -18.21 -21.22 -20.36
N VAL A 10 -17.66 -20.01 -20.40
CA VAL A 10 -18.13 -18.83 -21.18
C VAL A 10 -16.89 -17.94 -21.31
N GLY A 11 -16.43 -17.40 -22.43
CA GLY A 11 -17.00 -17.21 -23.76
C GLY A 11 -16.37 -15.91 -24.29
N ALA A 12 -15.72 -15.96 -25.46
CA ALA A 12 -15.31 -14.76 -26.18
C ALA A 12 -16.58 -13.99 -26.62
N GLY A 13 -16.61 -12.66 -26.49
CA GLY A 13 -17.78 -11.89 -26.90
C GLY A 13 -17.61 -10.37 -26.86
N ALA A 14 -17.33 -9.82 -28.04
CA ALA A 14 -17.80 -8.56 -28.63
C ALA A 14 -18.00 -7.27 -27.80
N LEU A 15 -17.34 -6.23 -28.32
CA LEU A 15 -17.72 -4.81 -28.34
C LEU A 15 -19.22 -4.52 -28.10
N LEU A 16 -19.51 -3.63 -27.13
CA LEU A 16 -20.70 -2.79 -27.14
C LEU A 16 -20.33 -1.36 -26.71
N MET A 17 -20.76 -0.44 -27.57
CA MET A 17 -20.67 1.00 -27.46
C MET A 17 -21.71 1.58 -26.48
N LEU A 18 -21.40 2.80 -25.99
CA LEU A 18 -22.29 3.88 -25.52
C LEU A 18 -22.96 3.74 -24.14
N GLY A 19 -22.71 4.74 -23.29
CA GLY A 19 -23.45 4.96 -22.05
C GLY A 19 -22.78 5.98 -21.13
N SER A 20 -22.94 7.26 -21.42
CA SER A 20 -22.61 8.38 -20.54
C SER A 20 -23.44 8.32 -19.26
N GLY A 21 -22.79 8.26 -18.09
CA GLY A 21 -23.43 8.59 -16.83
C GLY A 21 -22.95 7.78 -15.62
N VAL A 22 -22.59 8.55 -14.59
CA VAL A 22 -22.61 8.20 -13.16
C VAL A 22 -21.41 7.39 -12.61
N GLY A 23 -20.68 8.05 -11.71
CA GLY A 23 -19.86 7.41 -10.70
C GLY A 23 -18.40 7.29 -11.07
N LEU A 24 -17.59 8.27 -10.67
CA LEU A 24 -16.14 8.08 -10.50
C LEU A 24 -15.91 7.07 -9.36
N ALA A 25 -16.15 5.78 -9.62
CA ALA A 25 -15.57 4.73 -8.80
C ALA A 25 -14.05 4.85 -8.98
N PRO A 26 -13.24 4.94 -7.90
CA PRO A 26 -11.80 4.99 -8.04
C PRO A 26 -11.38 3.78 -8.86
N ALA A 27 -10.67 4.01 -9.96
CA ALA A 27 -9.92 2.95 -10.61
C ALA A 27 -9.02 2.38 -9.51
N ALA A 28 -9.36 1.19 -9.00
CA ALA A 28 -8.47 0.38 -8.19
C ALA A 28 -7.31 0.00 -9.11
N SER A 29 -6.37 0.93 -9.22
CA SER A 29 -5.09 0.72 -9.87
C SER A 29 -4.40 -0.30 -9.00
N ALA A 30 -4.59 -1.58 -9.32
CA ALA A 30 -3.75 -2.65 -8.83
C ALA A 30 -2.36 -2.34 -9.38
N ALA A 31 -1.57 -1.59 -8.62
CA ALA A 31 -0.21 -1.25 -8.96
C ALA A 31 0.58 -2.59 -8.96
N SER A 32 0.72 -3.17 -10.15
CA SER A 32 1.45 -4.42 -10.34
C SER A 32 2.95 -4.13 -10.19
N THR A 33 3.50 -4.51 -9.05
CA THR A 33 4.93 -4.43 -8.75
C THR A 33 5.64 -5.70 -9.22
N GLY A 34 5.78 -5.83 -10.54
CA GLY A 34 6.45 -6.97 -11.19
C GLY A 34 7.97 -7.06 -10.96
N ASN A 35 8.62 -6.02 -10.43
CA ASN A 35 10.08 -5.88 -10.42
C ASN A 35 10.72 -5.84 -9.02
N GLY A 36 10.09 -6.41 -8.00
CA GLY A 36 10.66 -6.37 -6.64
C GLY A 36 10.60 -4.98 -6.00
N GLN A 37 9.67 -4.14 -6.43
CA GLN A 37 9.42 -2.79 -5.93
C GLN A 37 8.21 -2.80 -5.00
N ALA A 38 8.17 -1.86 -4.07
CA ALA A 38 6.97 -1.56 -3.30
C ALA A 38 6.31 -0.29 -3.85
N VAL A 39 5.00 -0.17 -3.69
CA VAL A 39 4.24 1.03 -4.08
C VAL A 39 3.62 1.63 -2.83
N SER A 40 3.55 2.96 -2.77
CA SER A 40 2.75 3.71 -1.80
C SER A 40 1.80 4.63 -2.54
N VAL A 41 0.56 4.68 -2.09
CA VAL A 41 -0.45 5.66 -2.49
C VAL A 41 -0.94 6.32 -1.20
N ALA A 42 -0.78 7.63 -1.12
CA ALA A 42 -1.16 8.42 0.03
C ALA A 42 -2.22 9.45 -0.36
N GLN A 43 -3.27 9.59 0.45
CA GLN A 43 -4.35 10.56 0.22
C GLN A 43 -4.67 11.36 1.47
N ASN A 44 -4.92 12.67 1.34
CA ASN A 44 -5.41 13.50 2.45
C ASN A 44 -6.88 13.92 2.27
N ALA A 45 -7.44 14.55 3.30
CA ALA A 45 -8.84 15.01 3.31
C ALA A 45 -9.15 16.08 2.24
N GLN A 46 -8.13 16.78 1.76
CA GLN A 46 -8.23 17.77 0.68
C GLN A 46 -8.21 17.12 -0.72
N GLY A 47 -8.15 15.79 -0.81
CA GLY A 47 -8.14 15.05 -2.06
C GLY A 47 -6.78 15.02 -2.76
N GLN A 48 -5.71 15.48 -2.10
CA GLN A 48 -4.36 15.34 -2.66
C GLN A 48 -3.93 13.89 -2.58
N THR A 49 -3.54 13.32 -3.73
CA THR A 49 -3.01 11.97 -3.83
C THR A 49 -1.54 12.02 -4.24
N LYS A 50 -0.69 11.25 -3.56
CA LYS A 50 0.72 11.06 -3.91
C LYS A 50 1.00 9.58 -4.11
N THR A 51 1.67 9.23 -5.20
CA THR A 51 2.07 7.86 -5.50
C THR A 51 3.58 7.78 -5.64
N GLU A 52 4.18 6.78 -5.01
CA GLU A 52 5.61 6.53 -5.10
C GLU A 52 5.91 5.04 -5.24
N VAL A 53 7.00 4.75 -5.96
CA VAL A 53 7.61 3.43 -6.01
C VAL A 53 8.92 3.44 -5.22
N ALA A 54 9.07 2.50 -4.29
CA ALA A 54 10.31 2.28 -3.57
C ALA A 54 10.99 1.02 -4.10
N SER A 55 12.29 1.13 -4.39
CA SER A 55 13.14 -0.04 -4.63
C SER A 55 13.58 -0.65 -3.29
N LYS A 56 14.11 -1.87 -3.31
CA LYS A 56 14.61 -2.55 -2.10
C LYS A 56 15.55 -1.63 -1.33
N SER A 57 15.26 -1.37 -0.05
CA SER A 57 16.28 -0.76 0.81
C SER A 57 17.34 -1.80 1.16
N LEU A 58 18.59 -1.36 1.30
CA LEU A 58 19.67 -2.19 1.85
C LEU A 58 19.47 -2.46 3.34
N ASP A 59 18.57 -1.71 3.99
CA ASP A 59 18.13 -1.97 5.36
C ASP A 59 17.34 -3.28 5.41
N LYS A 60 17.97 -4.33 5.92
CA LYS A 60 17.25 -5.52 6.39
C LYS A 60 16.20 -5.06 7.38
N SER A 61 15.01 -5.66 7.33
CA SER A 61 14.04 -5.58 8.41
C SER A 61 14.66 -6.26 9.63
N THR A 62 15.51 -5.56 10.38
CA THR A 62 16.35 -6.08 11.48
C THR A 62 15.53 -6.40 12.73
N GLY A 63 14.21 -6.60 12.60
CA GLY A 63 13.31 -6.77 13.74
C GLY A 63 13.21 -5.51 14.60
N VAL A 64 13.83 -4.39 14.20
CA VAL A 64 13.65 -3.09 14.84
C VAL A 64 12.22 -2.67 14.52
N LYS A 65 11.36 -2.91 15.51
CA LYS A 65 9.94 -2.60 15.48
C LYS A 65 9.75 -1.20 14.92
N ALA A 66 8.68 -1.04 14.15
CA ALA A 66 8.15 0.27 13.91
C ALA A 66 8.10 1.05 15.22
N VAL A 67 8.58 2.29 15.13
CA VAL A 67 8.50 3.27 16.20
C VAL A 67 7.11 3.15 16.81
N ALA A 68 7.09 2.79 18.09
CA ALA A 68 5.83 2.53 18.75
C ALA A 68 5.08 3.86 18.79
N LYS A 69 3.75 3.79 18.89
CA LYS A 69 2.91 4.96 19.12
C LYS A 69 3.53 5.80 20.26
N GLY A 70 4.14 6.94 19.94
CA GLY A 70 4.73 7.87 20.93
C GLY A 70 6.26 8.00 20.96
N ASP A 71 7.04 7.38 20.06
CA ASP A 71 8.49 7.66 19.97
C ASP A 71 8.74 9.09 19.43
N ALA A 72 9.39 9.93 20.24
CA ALA A 72 9.33 11.39 20.17
C ALA A 72 10.42 12.07 19.34
N SER A 73 10.91 11.46 18.26
CA SER A 73 11.94 12.07 17.40
C SER A 73 11.45 12.19 15.96
N THR A 74 10.81 13.32 15.63
CA THR A 74 10.36 13.66 14.26
C THR A 74 9.49 12.58 13.60
N MET A 75 8.74 11.81 14.40
CA MET A 75 7.90 10.72 13.92
C MET A 75 6.46 11.19 13.82
N ALA A 76 5.86 10.97 12.65
CA ALA A 76 4.42 11.12 12.52
C ALA A 76 3.72 10.14 13.44
N SER A 77 2.66 10.59 14.10
CA SER A 77 1.74 9.72 14.81
C SER A 77 0.99 8.89 13.78
N CYS A 78 1.15 7.57 13.80
CA CYS A 78 0.44 6.66 12.91
C CYS A 78 -0.55 5.78 13.68
N TRP A 79 -1.72 5.54 13.10
CA TRP A 79 -2.80 4.73 13.67
C TRP A 79 -3.61 4.04 12.56
N ASN A 80 -4.60 3.23 12.96
CA ASN A 80 -5.42 2.42 12.03
C ASN A 80 -4.59 1.51 11.11
N GLY A 81 -3.43 1.05 11.59
CA GLY A 81 -2.57 0.12 10.86
C GLY A 81 -3.27 -1.22 10.65
N SER A 82 -3.35 -1.67 9.40
CA SER A 82 -3.85 -3.00 9.05
C SER A 82 -3.10 -3.59 7.87
N THR A 83 -3.00 -4.92 7.84
CA THR A 83 -2.33 -5.67 6.78
C THR A 83 -3.28 -6.73 6.22
N SER A 84 -3.29 -6.89 4.91
CA SER A 84 -4.07 -7.92 4.22
C SER A 84 -3.30 -8.40 2.99
N GLY A 85 -2.76 -9.62 3.03
CA GLY A 85 -1.92 -10.14 1.95
C GLY A 85 -0.75 -9.20 1.63
N GLN A 86 -0.67 -8.71 0.40
CA GLN A 86 0.40 -7.82 -0.04
C GLN A 86 0.24 -6.37 0.41
N TYR A 87 -0.89 -6.04 1.02
CA TYR A 87 -1.36 -4.68 1.25
C TYR A 87 -1.18 -4.30 2.71
N MET A 88 -0.77 -3.06 2.94
CA MET A 88 -0.82 -2.41 4.24
C MET A 88 -1.58 -1.09 4.10
N TYR A 89 -2.44 -0.79 5.07
CA TYR A 89 -3.05 0.50 5.24
C TYR A 89 -2.62 1.12 6.58
N MET A 90 -2.39 2.43 6.62
CA MET A 90 -2.30 3.20 7.86
C MET A 90 -2.62 4.67 7.65
N THR A 91 -3.03 5.36 8.69
CA THR A 91 -3.13 6.81 8.71
C THR A 91 -1.96 7.37 9.50
N CYS A 92 -1.27 8.38 8.97
CA CYS A 92 -0.20 9.08 9.67
C CYS A 92 -0.43 10.59 9.67
N SER A 93 -0.07 11.26 10.77
CA SER A 93 -0.08 12.72 10.88
C SER A 93 1.20 13.21 11.54
N GLY A 94 1.84 14.20 10.91
CA GLY A 94 3.08 14.78 11.39
C GLY A 94 3.55 15.94 10.52
N ASN A 95 4.64 16.59 10.92
CA ASN A 95 5.19 17.75 10.24
C ASN A 95 6.57 17.42 9.65
N GLY A 96 6.60 16.66 8.55
CA GLY A 96 7.82 16.19 7.91
C GLY A 96 8.14 14.75 8.28
N TYR A 97 7.51 13.81 7.58
CA TYR A 97 7.76 12.38 7.74
C TYR A 97 7.77 11.67 6.40
N ARG A 98 8.42 10.51 6.38
CA ARG A 98 8.35 9.51 5.30
C ARG A 98 7.67 8.26 5.82
N VAL A 99 7.29 7.36 4.92
CA VAL A 99 6.68 6.07 5.28
C VAL A 99 7.50 4.91 4.76
N TYR A 100 7.32 3.75 5.36
CA TYR A 100 7.94 2.51 4.91
C TYR A 100 7.02 1.32 5.09
N ILE A 101 7.29 0.24 4.34
CA ILE A 101 6.64 -1.06 4.48
C ILE A 101 7.68 -2.17 4.64
N ASP A 102 7.45 -3.07 5.60
CA ASP A 102 8.21 -4.30 5.82
C ASP A 102 7.48 -5.46 5.12
N CYS A 103 8.20 -6.19 4.27
CA CYS A 103 7.64 -7.29 3.49
C CYS A 103 8.24 -8.65 3.88
N SER A 104 7.51 -9.73 3.59
CA SER A 104 7.87 -11.12 3.93
C SER A 104 9.18 -11.62 3.32
N ASN A 105 9.72 -10.92 2.34
CA ASN A 105 11.04 -11.19 1.77
C ASN A 105 12.20 -10.67 2.64
N GLY A 106 11.91 -10.09 3.82
CA GLY A 106 12.91 -9.61 4.78
C GLY A 106 13.44 -8.21 4.53
N TYR A 107 12.90 -7.50 3.53
CA TYR A 107 13.32 -6.15 3.17
C TYR A 107 12.32 -5.11 3.69
N ARG A 108 12.87 -3.96 4.12
CA ARG A 108 12.13 -2.73 4.32
C ARG A 108 12.17 -1.90 3.04
N TYR A 109 11.04 -1.34 2.63
CA TYR A 109 10.95 -0.40 1.51
C TYR A 109 10.60 0.96 2.06
N ILE A 110 11.52 1.91 1.92
CA ILE A 110 11.35 3.29 2.40
C ILE A 110 10.95 4.17 1.23
N PHE A 111 9.85 4.89 1.39
CA PHE A 111 9.35 5.86 0.42
C PHE A 111 9.97 7.22 0.73
N SER A 112 10.58 7.86 -0.26
CA SER A 112 11.32 9.11 -0.14
C SER A 112 10.41 10.35 -0.06
N THR A 113 9.13 10.21 -0.38
CA THR A 113 8.16 11.30 -0.33
C THR A 113 7.98 11.82 1.09
N TYR A 114 8.20 13.12 1.25
CA TYR A 114 7.89 13.82 2.50
C TYR A 114 6.42 14.23 2.56
N TYR A 115 5.84 14.00 3.73
CA TYR A 115 4.47 14.32 4.07
C TYR A 115 4.42 15.33 5.21
N TYR A 116 3.49 16.27 5.07
CA TYR A 116 3.20 17.32 6.04
C TYR A 116 1.69 17.36 6.24
N GLY A 117 1.24 17.13 7.48
CA GLY A 117 -0.17 16.92 7.82
C GLY A 117 -0.59 15.45 7.80
N THR A 118 -1.92 15.24 7.74
CA THR A 118 -2.53 13.90 7.85
C THR A 118 -2.75 13.27 6.49
N PHE A 119 -2.23 12.06 6.30
CA PHE A 119 -2.42 11.26 5.09
C PHE A 119 -2.81 9.82 5.45
N ASN A 120 -3.70 9.26 4.65
CA ASN A 120 -4.01 7.84 4.61
C ASN A 120 -3.11 7.18 3.58
N HIS A 121 -2.32 6.20 4.01
CA HIS A 121 -1.34 5.49 3.21
C HIS A 121 -1.83 4.09 2.94
N THR A 122 -1.90 3.72 1.67
CA THR A 122 -2.02 2.34 1.22
C THR A 122 -0.71 1.97 0.57
N MET A 123 -0.10 0.88 1.00
CA MET A 123 1.20 0.43 0.50
C MET A 123 1.13 -1.03 0.09
N TRP A 124 1.95 -1.38 -0.91
CA TRP A 124 2.00 -2.69 -1.51
C TRP A 124 3.42 -3.24 -1.46
N CYS A 125 3.54 -4.44 -0.92
CA CYS A 125 4.73 -5.25 -1.08
C CYS A 125 4.85 -5.77 -2.52
N PRO A 126 6.07 -6.10 -2.97
CA PRO A 126 6.27 -6.68 -4.30
C PRO A 126 5.49 -7.97 -4.52
N SER A 127 5.24 -8.29 -5.80
CA SER A 127 4.63 -9.56 -6.20
C SER A 127 5.30 -10.77 -5.55
N GLY A 128 4.49 -11.72 -5.07
CA GLY A 128 4.96 -12.93 -4.39
C GLY A 128 5.36 -12.74 -2.92
N THR A 129 5.19 -11.53 -2.36
CA THR A 129 5.48 -11.22 -0.95
C THR A 129 4.25 -10.63 -0.27
N TYR A 130 4.18 -10.73 1.06
CA TYR A 130 3.09 -10.18 1.87
C TYR A 130 3.60 -9.10 2.82
N ALA A 131 2.72 -8.16 3.16
CA ALA A 131 2.99 -7.10 4.11
C ALA A 131 3.05 -7.65 5.53
N ILE A 132 4.15 -7.39 6.23
CA ILE A 132 4.29 -7.72 7.66
C ILE A 132 3.77 -6.54 8.47
N TRP A 133 4.29 -5.35 8.20
CA TRP A 133 3.97 -4.12 8.92
C TRP A 133 4.50 -2.90 8.15
N GLY A 134 4.31 -1.71 8.70
CA GLY A 134 4.93 -0.49 8.21
C GLY A 134 4.74 0.64 9.21
N GLY A 135 5.29 1.80 8.88
CA GLY A 135 5.25 2.93 9.78
C GLY A 135 5.78 4.19 9.15
N SER A 136 5.93 5.22 9.98
CA SER A 136 6.63 6.44 9.61
C SER A 136 8.09 6.38 10.02
N ILE A 137 8.94 7.08 9.28
CA ILE A 137 10.33 7.35 9.64
C ILE A 137 10.57 8.86 9.57
N GLY A 138 11.44 9.33 10.46
CA GLY A 138 11.82 10.74 10.56
C GLY A 138 12.30 11.33 9.24
N GLY A 139 11.90 12.58 9.06
CA GLY A 139 12.31 13.44 7.96
C GLY A 139 13.70 14.02 8.14
#